data_AF-A0A956QMD9-F1
#
_entry.id   AF-A0A956QMD9-F1
#
_cell.length_a   1.000
_cell.length_b   1.000
_cell.length_c   1.000
_cell.angle_alpha   90.00
_cell.angle_beta   90.00
_cell.angle_gamma   90.00
#
_symmetry.space_group_name_H-M   'P 1'
#
loop_
_entity.id
_entity.type
_entity.pdbx_description
1 polymer ?
#
loop_
_entity_poly.entity_id
_entity_poly.type
_entity_poly.pdbx_seq_one_letter_code
_entity_poly.pdbx_strand_id
1 'polypeptide(L)'
;MGGTTPELESKTFLGHPRGLSTLFFTEMWERFSYYGMRAILVLYMTAALTGDNPGLHIDTGVAKAVYGTYVGLVYLTPIAGGWIADRLLGARRTV
;
A
#
# COMPACT_ATOMS: atom_id res chain seq x y z
N MET A 1 -26.05 -10.30 46.10
CA MET A 1 -25.77 -9.16 45.20
C MET A 1 -24.64 -9.56 44.26
N GLY A 2 -24.95 -10.20 43.13
CA GLY A 2 -23.97 -10.56 42.10
C GLY A 2 -24.08 -9.54 40.97
N GLY A 3 -23.15 -8.58 40.92
CA GLY A 3 -23.09 -7.60 39.85
C GLY A 3 -22.62 -8.27 38.56
N THR A 4 -23.49 -8.35 37.56
CA THR A 4 -23.12 -8.68 36.19
C THR A 4 -22.27 -7.53 35.65
N THR A 5 -20.94 -7.71 35.61
CA THR A 5 -20.08 -6.85 34.80
C THR A 5 -20.62 -6.86 33.37
N PRO A 6 -20.88 -5.70 32.75
CA PRO A 6 -21.30 -5.68 31.36
C PRO A 6 -20.16 -6.27 30.55
N GLU A 7 -20.37 -7.46 30.00
CA GLU A 7 -19.51 -8.03 28.97
C GLU A 7 -19.49 -6.99 27.86
N LEU A 8 -18.31 -6.38 27.63
CA LEU A 8 -18.16 -5.36 26.60
C LEU A 8 -18.49 -6.04 25.28
N GLU A 9 -19.72 -5.87 24.80
CA GLU A 9 -20.16 -6.34 23.50
C GLU A 9 -19.19 -5.73 22.47
N SER A 10 -18.19 -6.52 22.09
CA SER A 10 -17.17 -6.08 21.15
C SER A 10 -17.92 -5.94 19.84
N LYS A 11 -18.23 -4.70 19.43
CA LYS A 11 -18.96 -4.54 18.16
C LYS A 11 -18.18 -5.33 17.10
N THR A 12 -18.85 -6.04 16.23
CA THR A 12 -18.17 -6.90 15.25
C THR A 12 -18.21 -6.22 13.89
N PHE A 13 -17.25 -6.54 13.02
CA PHE A 13 -17.29 -6.19 11.61
C PHE A 13 -17.42 -7.48 10.82
N LEU A 14 -18.61 -7.73 10.23
CA LEU A 14 -18.92 -8.98 9.53
C LEU A 14 -18.60 -10.25 10.35
N GLY A 15 -18.81 -10.20 11.67
CA GLY A 15 -18.48 -11.32 12.57
C GLY A 15 -17.02 -11.38 13.05
N HIS A 16 -16.16 -10.46 12.61
CA HIS A 16 -14.73 -10.39 13.00
C HIS A 16 -14.43 -9.21 13.94
N PRO A 17 -13.25 -9.19 14.60
CA PRO A 17 -12.83 -8.07 15.44
C PRO A 17 -12.80 -6.74 14.67
N ARG A 18 -13.25 -5.64 15.30
CA ARG A 18 -13.34 -4.30 14.65
C ARG A 18 -12.03 -3.79 14.07
N GLY A 19 -10.89 -4.16 14.67
CA GLY A 19 -9.58 -3.76 14.15
C GLY A 19 -9.35 -4.23 12.71
N LEU A 20 -10.00 -5.33 12.31
CA LEU A 20 -9.94 -5.84 10.95
C LEU A 20 -10.54 -4.86 9.94
N SER A 21 -11.59 -4.12 10.28
CA SER A 21 -12.18 -3.16 9.32
C SER A 21 -11.18 -2.06 8.98
N THR A 22 -10.46 -1.53 9.98
CA THR A 22 -9.39 -0.55 9.75
C THR A 22 -8.29 -1.13 8.88
N LEU A 23 -7.75 -2.30 9.24
CA LEU A 23 -6.68 -2.95 8.45
C LEU A 23 -7.13 -3.26 7.02
N PHE A 24 -8.37 -3.72 6.84
CA PHE A 24 -8.93 -4.02 5.53
C PHE A 24 -8.99 -2.78 4.64
N PHE A 25 -9.55 -1.66 5.14
CA PHE A 25 -9.64 -0.45 4.34
C PHE A 25 -8.27 0.19 4.10
N THR A 26 -7.37 0.15 5.07
CA THR A 26 -5.98 0.60 4.89
C THR A 26 -5.29 -0.19 3.78
N GLU A 27 -5.34 -1.52 3.83
CA GLU A 27 -4.74 -2.40 2.82
C GLU A 27 -5.40 -2.25 1.44
N MET A 28 -6.73 -2.13 1.41
CA MET A 28 -7.48 -1.93 0.17
C MET A 28 -7.04 -0.64 -0.54
N TRP A 29 -6.88 0.45 0.20
CA TRP A 29 -6.49 1.74 -0.37
C TRP A 29 -5.02 1.79 -0.79
N GLU A 30 -4.14 1.11 -0.03
CA GLU A 30 -2.74 0.89 -0.39
C GLU A 30 -2.68 0.17 -1.75
N ARG A 31 -3.35 -0.98 -1.87
CA ARG A 31 -3.34 -1.79 -3.10
C ARG A 31 -3.97 -1.06 -4.27
N PHE A 32 -5.08 -0.37 -4.05
CA PHE A 32 -5.72 0.44 -5.07
C PHE A 32 -4.74 1.48 -5.64
N SER A 33 -4.06 2.22 -4.77
CA SER A 33 -3.10 3.25 -5.18
C SER A 33 -1.89 2.64 -5.90
N TYR A 34 -1.38 1.51 -5.40
CA TYR A 34 -0.24 0.81 -5.97
C TYR A 34 -0.54 0.25 -7.38
N TYR A 35 -1.63 -0.48 -7.55
CA TYR A 35 -2.01 -1.03 -8.86
C TYR A 35 -2.47 0.06 -9.81
N GLY A 36 -3.16 1.10 -9.32
CA GLY A 36 -3.55 2.27 -10.12
C GLY A 36 -2.35 2.99 -10.70
N MET A 37 -1.33 3.28 -9.87
CA MET A 37 -0.07 3.86 -10.34
C MET A 37 0.60 2.94 -11.37
N ARG A 38 0.74 1.64 -11.09
CA ARG A 38 1.38 0.69 -12.02
C ARG A 38 0.69 0.62 -13.37
N ALA A 39 -0.65 0.72 -13.40
CA ALA A 39 -1.42 0.64 -14.63
C ALA A 39 -1.08 1.79 -15.60
N ILE A 40 -0.77 2.98 -15.08
CA ILE A 40 -0.53 4.18 -15.90
C ILE A 40 0.93 4.61 -15.98
N LEU A 41 1.81 4.13 -15.09
CA LEU A 41 3.17 4.66 -14.94
C LEU A 41 3.99 4.60 -16.23
N VAL A 42 4.02 3.44 -16.91
CA VAL A 42 4.79 3.30 -18.16
C VAL A 42 4.15 4.09 -19.30
N LEU A 43 2.82 4.14 -19.35
CA LEU A 43 2.09 4.96 -20.34
C LEU A 43 2.45 6.44 -20.17
N TYR A 44 2.48 6.93 -18.93
CA TYR A 44 2.87 8.30 -18.61
C TYR A 44 4.35 8.58 -18.94
N MET A 45 5.26 7.67 -18.60
CA MET A 45 6.68 7.84 -18.89
C MET A 45 6.96 7.93 -20.40
N THR A 46 6.25 7.14 -21.21
CA THR A 46 6.50 7.02 -22.65
C THR A 46 5.70 8.00 -23.50
N ALA A 47 4.61 8.57 -22.97
CA ALA A 47 3.81 9.57 -23.65
C ALA A 47 4.60 10.84 -23.99
N ALA A 48 4.21 11.53 -25.07
CA ALA A 48 4.91 12.70 -25.60
C ALA A 48 4.90 13.89 -24.61
N LEU A 49 5.91 14.76 -24.65
CA LEU A 49 6.00 15.92 -23.75
C LEU A 49 4.89 16.96 -23.94
N THR A 50 4.29 17.00 -25.14
CA THR A 50 3.29 18.00 -25.52
C THR A 50 2.05 17.32 -26.12
N GLY A 51 0.93 18.05 -26.15
CA GLY A 51 -0.37 17.57 -26.62
C GLY A 51 -1.42 17.51 -25.51
N ASP A 52 -2.55 16.87 -25.80
CA ASP A 52 -3.71 16.81 -24.89
C ASP A 52 -3.48 15.94 -23.65
N ASN A 53 -2.54 14.98 -23.71
CA ASN A 53 -2.17 14.10 -22.61
C ASN A 53 -0.63 13.99 -22.50
N PRO A 54 0.04 15.02 -21.94
CA PRO A 54 1.49 15.07 -21.89
C PRO A 54 2.07 14.08 -20.87
N GLY A 55 3.21 13.50 -21.24
CA GLY A 55 4.02 12.58 -20.44
C GLY A 55 5.47 13.03 -20.31
N LEU A 56 6.39 12.08 -20.16
CA LEU A 56 7.82 12.35 -19.96
C LEU A 56 8.70 12.09 -21.20
N HIS A 57 8.15 11.52 -22.27
CA HIS A 57 8.83 11.13 -23.50
C HIS A 57 10.15 10.37 -23.26
N ILE A 58 10.12 9.47 -22.27
CA ILE A 58 11.22 8.59 -21.94
C ILE A 58 11.19 7.40 -22.90
N ASP A 59 12.36 6.95 -23.34
CA ASP A 59 12.51 5.73 -24.12
C ASP A 59 11.81 4.54 -23.45
N THR A 60 11.12 3.73 -24.25
CA THR A 60 10.33 2.60 -23.74
C THR A 60 11.16 1.55 -23.00
N GLY A 61 12.42 1.34 -23.41
CA GLY A 61 13.34 0.43 -22.75
C GLY A 61 13.73 0.96 -21.37
N VAL A 62 14.10 2.23 -21.29
CA VAL A 62 14.41 2.90 -20.02
C VAL A 62 13.19 2.93 -19.09
N ALA A 63 12.01 3.26 -19.61
CA ALA A 63 10.75 3.27 -18.85
C ALA A 63 10.44 1.89 -18.23
N LYS A 64 10.65 0.80 -18.99
CA LYS A 64 10.49 -0.58 -18.49
C LYS A 64 11.56 -0.95 -17.44
N ALA A 65 12.80 -0.50 -17.63
CA ALA A 65 13.87 -0.72 -16.66
C ALA A 65 13.59 -0.02 -15.33
N VAL A 66 13.10 1.23 -15.36
CA VAL A 66 12.65 1.98 -14.18
C VAL A 66 11.50 1.25 -13.50
N TYR A 67 10.48 0.84 -14.25
CA TYR A 67 9.36 0.07 -13.70
C TYR A 67 9.83 -1.23 -13.02
N GLY A 68 10.69 -2.01 -13.69
CA GLY A 68 11.23 -3.26 -13.14
C GLY A 68 12.05 -3.04 -11.88
N THR A 69 12.90 -2.02 -11.87
CA THR A 69 13.70 -1.63 -10.69
C THR A 69 12.80 -1.21 -9.53
N TYR A 70 11.79 -0.39 -9.81
CA TYR A 70 10.78 0.01 -8.82
C TYR A 70 10.07 -1.21 -8.22
N VAL A 71 9.60 -2.14 -9.06
CA VAL A 71 8.98 -3.39 -8.60
C VAL A 71 9.93 -4.18 -7.73
N GLY A 72 11.18 -4.36 -8.15
CA GLY A 72 12.19 -5.08 -7.38
C GLY A 72 12.42 -4.44 -6.01
N LEU A 73 12.54 -3.11 -5.95
CA LEU A 73 12.68 -2.39 -4.69
C LEU A 73 11.49 -2.57 -3.77
N VAL A 74 10.25 -2.55 -4.29
CA VAL A 74 9.04 -2.79 -3.48
C VAL A 74 9.04 -4.19 -2.83
N TYR A 75 9.71 -5.18 -3.44
CA TYR A 75 9.89 -6.49 -2.82
C TYR A 75 11.09 -6.57 -1.86
N LEU A 76 12.11 -5.73 -2.04
CA LEU A 76 13.32 -5.73 -1.22
C LEU A 76 13.19 -4.87 0.04
N THR A 77 12.58 -3.69 -0.06
CA THR A 77 12.45 -2.75 1.05
C THR A 77 11.65 -3.28 2.24
N PRO A 78 10.65 -4.19 2.11
CA PRO A 78 9.97 -4.78 3.25
C PRO A 78 10.91 -5.57 4.17
N ILE A 79 12.04 -6.09 3.67
CA ILE A 79 13.04 -6.77 4.51
C ILE A 79 13.63 -5.76 5.51
N ALA A 80 14.03 -4.59 5.03
CA ALA A 80 14.52 -3.51 5.88
C ALA A 80 13.40 -2.95 6.78
N GLY A 81 12.20 -2.77 6.22
CA GLY A 81 11.03 -2.28 6.97
C GLY A 81 10.61 -3.19 8.12
N GLY A 82 10.61 -4.51 7.90
CA GLY A 82 10.32 -5.51 8.92
C GLY A 82 11.35 -5.47 10.05
N TRP A 83 12.64 -5.38 9.71
CA TRP A 83 13.69 -5.22 10.73
C TRP A 83 13.51 -3.94 11.57
N ILE A 84 13.14 -2.82 10.94
CA ILE A 84 12.83 -1.55 11.64
C ILE A 84 11.59 -1.70 12.55
N ALA A 85 10.54 -2.36 12.06
CA ALA A 85 9.33 -2.60 12.82
C ALA A 85 9.62 -3.45 14.07
N ASP A 86 10.45 -4.48 13.94
CA ASP A 86 10.79 -5.40 15.01
C ASP A 86 11.69 -4.78 16.09
N ARG A 87 12.61 -3.89 15.70
CA ARG A 87 13.68 -3.42 16.58
C ARG A 87 13.51 -1.99 17.08
N LEU A 88 12.79 -1.13 16.37
CA LEU A 88 12.79 0.32 16.64
C LEU A 88 11.39 0.89 16.89
N LEU A 89 10.43 0.64 15.99
CA LEU A 89 9.18 1.40 15.95
C LEU A 89 7.94 0.62 16.40
N GLY A 90 7.98 -0.71 16.32
CA GLY A 90 6.80 -1.56 16.50
C GLY A 90 5.87 -1.55 15.29
N ALA A 91 5.10 -2.64 15.12
CA ALA A 91 4.24 -2.85 13.96
C ALA A 91 3.19 -1.74 13.75
N ARG A 92 2.56 -1.25 14.83
CA ARG A 92 1.48 -0.25 14.74
C ARG A 92 1.93 1.11 14.21
N ARG A 93 3.21 1.49 14.41
CA ARG A 93 3.74 2.78 13.93
C ARG A 93 4.32 2.70 12.52
N THR A 94 4.53 1.49 12.02
CA THR A 94 5.14 1.23 10.71
C THR A 94 4.09 1.09 9.61
N VAL A 95 2.82 0.93 10.00
CA VAL A 95 1.62 0.86 9.15
C VAL A 95 0.85 2.17 9.28
#